data_AF-A0A0F2PC30-F1
#
_entry.id   AF-A0A0F2PC30-F1
#
_cell.length_a   1.000
_cell.length_b   1.000
_cell.length_c   1.000
_cell.angle_alpha   90.00
_cell.angle_beta   90.00
_cell.angle_gamma   90.00
#
_symmetry.space_group_name_H-M   'P 1'
#
loop_
_entity.id
_entity.type
_entity.pdbx_description
1 polymer ?
#
loop_
_entity_poly.entity_id
_entity_poly.type
_entity_poly.pdbx_seq_one_letter_code
_entity_poly.pdbx_strand_id
1 'polypeptide(L)'
;MFGFIRFVLRKINQACHPQKKPGLTNQIKIRQPSRLEKEKSSPAYHILLNGGLALLLLGMFYGGIYGAFFLDNLAQDQSEQLRFAIIYATRGQEEEAEQSFEEMAEMDEIMEVFGSGHAHLNLFGLIALALASNVHKIRLKDKWQISAAIVLLVGGLLFPVGLILQPLVNKTLGKVINIISGTGIMASIAIYLWGAVKYSLWERKKYFK
;
A
#
# COMPACT_ATOMS: atom_id res chain seq x y z
N MET A 1 10.85 -34.74 8.77
CA MET A 1 10.68 -33.41 8.10
C MET A 1 11.99 -32.74 7.69
N PHE A 2 13.09 -32.83 8.44
CA PHE A 2 14.36 -32.14 8.10
C PHE A 2 15.08 -32.63 6.82
N GLY A 3 14.86 -33.88 6.39
CA GLY A 3 15.52 -34.43 5.19
C GLY A 3 15.03 -33.82 3.87
N PHE A 4 13.75 -33.48 3.78
CA PHE A 4 13.14 -32.94 2.56
C PHE A 4 13.60 -31.50 2.29
N ILE A 5 13.69 -30.68 3.34
CA ILE A 5 14.21 -29.30 3.27
C ILE A 5 15.67 -29.30 2.81
N ARG A 6 16.49 -30.23 3.30
CA ARG A 6 17.90 -30.34 2.90
C ARG A 6 18.05 -30.80 1.45
N PHE A 7 17.15 -31.64 0.95
CA PHE A 7 17.14 -32.08 -0.45
C PHE A 7 16.75 -30.94 -1.40
N VAL A 8 15.73 -30.15 -1.06
CA VAL A 8 15.29 -28.98 -1.85
C VAL A 8 16.38 -27.91 -1.90
N LEU A 9 17.03 -27.60 -0.76
CA LEU A 9 18.13 -26.64 -0.72
C LEU A 9 19.34 -27.07 -1.56
N ARG A 10 19.64 -28.38 -1.60
CA ARG A 10 20.76 -28.91 -2.40
C ARG A 10 20.48 -28.83 -3.90
N LYS A 11 19.22 -29.06 -4.31
CA LYS A 11 18.79 -29.01 -5.72
C LYS A 11 18.75 -27.57 -6.26
N ILE A 12 18.37 -26.60 -5.43
CA ILE A 12 18.44 -25.16 -5.76
C ILE A 12 19.91 -24.71 -5.89
N ASN A 13 20.78 -25.13 -4.98
CA ASN A 13 22.20 -24.76 -5.02
C ASN A 13 22.93 -25.29 -6.28
N GLN A 14 22.53 -26.47 -6.78
CA GLN A 14 23.10 -27.03 -8.02
C GLN A 14 22.55 -26.38 -9.30
N ALA A 15 21.34 -25.83 -9.28
CA ALA A 15 20.78 -25.08 -10.41
C ALA A 15 21.41 -23.68 -10.57
N CYS A 16 22.00 -23.12 -9.49
CA CYS A 16 22.61 -21.79 -9.48
C CYS A 16 24.12 -21.76 -9.79
N HIS A 17 24.75 -22.88 -10.13
CA HIS A 17 26.14 -22.91 -10.57
C HIS A 17 26.25 -23.10 -12.09
N PRO A 18 26.30 -22.02 -12.90
CA PRO A 18 26.62 -22.14 -14.30
C PRO A 18 28.07 -22.62 -14.46
N GLN A 19 28.26 -23.65 -15.28
CA GLN A 19 29.56 -24.16 -15.70
C GLN A 19 30.45 -23.02 -16.24
N LYS A 20 31.61 -22.81 -15.60
CA LYS A 20 32.68 -21.95 -16.12
C LYS A 20 33.20 -22.53 -17.43
N LYS A 21 32.86 -21.93 -18.56
CA LYS A 21 33.57 -22.13 -19.83
C LYS A 21 34.94 -21.42 -19.77
N PRO A 22 36.05 -22.09 -20.11
CA PRO A 22 37.36 -21.46 -20.20
C PRO A 22 37.52 -20.76 -21.55
N GLY A 23 37.98 -19.49 -21.54
CA GLY A 23 38.44 -18.80 -22.74
C GLY A 23 37.57 -17.63 -23.19
N LEU A 24 37.69 -16.49 -22.51
CA LEU A 24 37.67 -15.16 -23.13
C LEU A 24 38.23 -14.12 -22.15
N THR A 25 39.53 -14.22 -21.90
CA THR A 25 40.29 -13.28 -21.07
C THR A 25 40.61 -12.05 -21.92
N ASN A 26 39.68 -11.08 -21.96
CA ASN A 26 39.94 -9.64 -22.09
C ASN A 26 38.64 -8.93 -22.49
N GLN A 27 38.36 -7.80 -21.83
CA GLN A 27 37.30 -6.82 -22.13
C GLN A 27 35.92 -6.97 -21.45
N ILE A 28 35.83 -7.51 -20.23
CA ILE A 28 34.82 -7.01 -19.30
C ILE A 28 35.52 -6.03 -18.38
N LYS A 29 35.72 -4.81 -18.88
CA LYS A 29 35.91 -3.63 -18.04
C LYS A 29 34.69 -3.60 -17.13
N ILE A 30 34.85 -4.07 -15.90
CA ILE A 30 33.88 -3.90 -14.82
C ILE A 30 33.63 -2.40 -14.79
N ARG A 31 32.50 -1.99 -15.39
CA ARG A 31 32.00 -0.63 -15.30
C ARG A 31 31.60 -0.51 -13.85
N GLN A 32 32.57 -0.12 -13.01
CA GLN A 32 32.31 0.23 -11.63
C GLN A 32 31.06 1.13 -11.60
N PRO A 33 30.15 0.92 -10.65
CA PRO A 33 28.91 1.68 -10.53
C PRO A 33 29.19 3.09 -9.99
N SER A 34 30.05 3.85 -10.66
CA SER A 34 30.42 5.23 -10.29
C SER A 34 29.35 6.27 -10.67
N ARG A 35 28.13 5.84 -11.00
CA ARG A 35 26.96 6.71 -11.19
C ARG A 35 25.95 6.65 -10.04
N LEU A 36 26.18 5.80 -9.04
CA LEU A 36 25.44 5.78 -7.77
C LEU A 36 26.14 6.61 -6.68
N GLU A 37 27.40 6.99 -6.90
CA GLU A 37 28.12 7.87 -5.99
C GLU A 37 27.70 9.32 -6.25
N LYS A 38 27.01 9.88 -5.25
CA LYS A 38 26.83 11.32 -5.04
C LYS A 38 25.75 12.03 -5.85
N GLU A 39 24.68 11.33 -6.24
CA GLU A 39 23.42 12.05 -6.40
C GLU A 39 22.98 12.46 -4.99
N LYS A 40 23.06 13.77 -4.70
CA LYS A 40 22.75 14.36 -3.39
C LYS A 40 21.35 13.88 -3.00
N SER A 41 21.27 12.88 -2.13
CA SER A 41 20.01 12.26 -1.75
C SER A 41 19.11 13.35 -1.18
N SER A 42 18.07 13.72 -1.92
CA SER A 42 17.12 14.74 -1.48
C SER A 42 16.48 14.22 -0.19
N PRO A 43 16.33 15.02 0.88
CA PRO A 43 15.69 14.56 2.11
C PRO A 43 14.31 13.93 1.88
N ALA A 44 13.59 14.40 0.85
CA ALA A 44 12.33 13.82 0.41
C ALA A 44 12.44 12.34 -0.04
N TYR A 45 13.57 11.94 -0.62
CA TYR A 45 13.85 10.55 -0.99
C TYR A 45 13.78 9.63 0.22
N HIS A 46 14.54 9.96 1.27
CA HIS A 46 14.61 9.12 2.48
C HIS A 46 13.29 9.08 3.22
N ILE A 47 12.57 10.19 3.28
CA ILE A 47 11.24 10.26 3.89
C ILE A 47 10.28 9.33 3.16
N LEU A 48 10.17 9.44 1.82
CA LEU A 48 9.28 8.60 1.02
C LEU A 48 9.68 7.13 1.05
N LEU A 49 10.99 6.83 0.99
CA LEU A 49 11.48 5.46 1.00
C LEU A 49 11.17 4.77 2.34
N ASN A 50 11.59 5.37 3.46
CA ASN A 50 11.42 4.78 4.78
C ASN A 50 9.94 4.79 5.18
N GLY A 51 9.22 5.88 4.92
CA GLY A 51 7.80 6.00 5.23
C GLY A 51 6.94 5.06 4.38
N GLY A 52 7.23 4.96 3.07
CA GLY A 52 6.53 4.04 2.18
C GLY A 52 6.73 2.58 2.56
N LEU A 53 7.97 2.21 2.92
CA LEU A 53 8.27 0.87 3.41
C LEU A 53 7.56 0.58 4.74
N ALA A 54 7.56 1.55 5.68
CA ALA A 54 6.87 1.40 6.95
C ALA A 54 5.35 1.22 6.76
N LEU A 55 4.71 2.00 5.89
CA LEU A 55 3.29 1.87 5.55
C LEU A 55 2.97 0.48 4.96
N LEU A 56 3.81 0.00 4.06
CA LEU A 56 3.63 -1.31 3.42
C LEU A 56 3.78 -2.45 4.44
N LEU A 57 4.80 -2.40 5.30
CA LEU A 57 4.97 -3.39 6.36
C LEU A 57 3.81 -3.35 7.37
N LEU A 58 3.35 -2.15 7.73
CA LEU A 58 2.23 -1.98 8.64
C LEU A 58 0.93 -2.53 8.03
N GLY A 59 0.68 -2.28 6.74
CA GLY A 59 -0.47 -2.82 6.02
C GLY A 59 -0.42 -4.34 5.93
N MET A 60 0.72 -4.93 5.60
CA MET A 60 0.89 -6.40 5.62
C MET A 60 0.66 -6.99 7.01
N PHE A 61 1.20 -6.35 8.06
CA PHE A 61 1.04 -6.81 9.43
C PHE A 61 -0.42 -6.75 9.88
N TYR A 62 -1.08 -5.62 9.65
CA TYR A 62 -2.50 -5.43 9.98
C TYR A 62 -3.39 -6.39 9.19
N GLY A 63 -3.18 -6.54 7.88
CA GLY A 63 -3.91 -7.49 7.05
C GLY A 63 -3.71 -8.95 7.49
N GLY A 64 -2.50 -9.31 7.93
CA GLY A 64 -2.21 -10.62 8.49
C GLY A 64 -2.96 -10.90 9.80
N ILE A 65 -3.02 -9.93 10.71
CA ILE A 65 -3.81 -10.04 11.95
C ILE A 65 -5.30 -10.15 11.63
N TYR A 66 -5.80 -9.27 10.78
CA TYR A 66 -7.22 -9.26 10.40
C TYR A 66 -7.64 -10.58 9.75
N GLY A 67 -6.85 -11.06 8.78
CA GLY A 67 -7.09 -12.33 8.10
C GLY A 67 -7.01 -13.55 9.03
N ALA A 68 -6.10 -13.56 9.99
CA ALA A 68 -5.89 -14.72 10.86
C ALA A 68 -6.90 -14.84 12.01
N PHE A 69 -7.43 -13.72 12.52
CA PHE A 69 -8.22 -13.73 13.75
C PHE A 69 -9.68 -13.29 13.57
N PHE A 70 -9.98 -12.49 12.55
CA PHE A 70 -11.29 -11.84 12.42
C PHE A 70 -12.08 -12.33 11.21
N LEU A 71 -11.41 -12.58 10.08
CA LEU A 71 -12.10 -12.86 8.82
C LEU A 71 -13.04 -14.08 8.88
N ASP A 72 -12.58 -15.20 9.47
CA ASP A 72 -13.38 -16.43 9.52
C ASP A 72 -14.61 -16.28 10.43
N ASN A 73 -14.45 -15.62 11.58
CA ASN A 73 -15.55 -15.42 12.53
C ASN A 73 -16.61 -14.48 11.94
N LEU A 74 -16.20 -13.35 11.36
CA LEU A 74 -17.14 -12.40 10.77
C LEU A 74 -17.87 -12.99 9.55
N ALA A 75 -17.18 -13.82 8.75
CA ALA A 75 -17.81 -14.51 7.62
C ALA A 75 -18.83 -15.56 8.07
N GLN A 76 -18.57 -16.26 9.18
CA GLN A 76 -19.53 -17.19 9.77
C GLN A 76 -20.76 -16.47 10.29
N ASP A 77 -20.57 -15.42 11.09
CA ASP A 77 -21.66 -14.64 11.68
C ASP A 77 -22.56 -14.01 10.60
N GLN A 78 -21.96 -13.44 9.54
CA GLN A 78 -22.70 -12.90 8.40
C GLN A 78 -23.54 -13.99 7.70
N SER A 79 -22.98 -15.19 7.51
CA SER A 79 -23.69 -16.30 6.87
C SER A 79 -24.84 -16.83 7.73
N GLU A 80 -24.71 -16.74 9.05
CA GLU A 80 -25.74 -17.13 10.01
C GLU A 80 -26.90 -16.13 10.00
N GLN A 81 -26.60 -14.83 10.01
CA GLN A 81 -27.63 -13.79 9.93
C GLN A 81 -28.43 -13.85 8.61
N LEU A 82 -27.75 -14.09 7.48
CA LEU A 82 -28.43 -14.33 6.21
C LEU A 82 -29.35 -15.56 6.25
N ARG A 83 -28.94 -16.63 6.95
CA ARG A 83 -29.81 -17.81 7.14
C ARG A 83 -31.03 -17.47 7.96
N PHE A 84 -30.90 -16.70 9.05
CA PHE A 84 -32.03 -16.27 9.86
C PHE A 84 -33.00 -15.40 9.06
N ALA A 85 -32.48 -14.42 8.32
CA ALA A 85 -33.29 -13.59 7.42
C ALA A 85 -34.14 -14.43 6.46
N ILE A 86 -33.55 -15.45 5.82
CA ILE A 86 -34.28 -16.36 4.92
C ILE A 86 -35.33 -17.17 5.71
N ILE A 87 -34.99 -17.70 6.87
CA ILE A 87 -35.92 -18.49 7.70
C ILE A 87 -37.13 -17.64 8.12
N TYR A 88 -36.91 -16.43 8.63
CA TYR A 88 -37.99 -15.52 9.02
C TYR A 88 -38.87 -15.11 7.84
N ALA A 89 -38.25 -14.79 6.69
CA ALA A 89 -38.99 -14.48 5.47
C ALA A 89 -39.90 -15.64 5.03
N THR A 90 -39.40 -16.89 5.07
CA THR A 90 -40.22 -18.07 4.72
C THR A 90 -41.35 -18.36 5.70
N ARG A 91 -41.26 -17.83 6.92
CA ARG A 91 -42.29 -17.96 7.97
C ARG A 91 -43.32 -16.82 7.96
N GLY A 92 -43.19 -15.85 7.04
CA GLY A 92 -44.03 -14.65 7.01
C GLY A 92 -43.75 -13.68 8.16
N GLN A 93 -42.58 -13.79 8.78
CA GLN A 93 -42.10 -12.92 9.85
C GLN A 93 -41.28 -11.79 9.23
N GLU A 94 -41.97 -10.83 8.59
CA GLU A 94 -41.32 -9.79 7.78
C GLU A 94 -40.44 -8.85 8.61
N GLU A 95 -40.88 -8.47 9.82
CA GLU A 95 -40.14 -7.55 10.69
C GLU A 95 -38.83 -8.20 11.20
N GLU A 96 -38.88 -9.46 11.60
CA GLU A 96 -37.69 -10.21 12.05
C GLU A 96 -36.74 -10.53 10.88
N ALA A 97 -37.28 -10.72 9.68
CA ALA A 97 -36.47 -10.89 8.48
C ALA A 97 -35.73 -9.60 8.12
N GLU A 98 -36.41 -8.45 8.17
CA GLU A 98 -35.82 -7.13 7.92
C GLU A 98 -34.72 -6.81 8.94
N GLN A 99 -34.98 -7.06 10.23
CA GLN A 99 -33.97 -6.88 11.28
C GLN A 99 -32.72 -7.75 11.03
N SER A 100 -32.91 -9.03 10.68
CA SER A 100 -31.78 -9.93 10.39
C SER A 100 -30.98 -9.48 9.15
N PHE A 101 -31.64 -8.87 8.17
CA PHE A 101 -30.99 -8.28 7.00
C PHE A 101 -30.20 -7.02 7.35
N GLU A 102 -30.73 -6.14 8.21
CA GLU A 102 -30.02 -4.95 8.67
C GLU A 102 -28.76 -5.34 9.46
N GLU A 103 -28.86 -6.29 10.39
CA GLU A 103 -27.71 -6.80 11.15
C GLU A 103 -26.63 -7.40 10.23
N MET A 104 -27.04 -8.14 9.18
CA MET A 104 -26.12 -8.65 8.15
C MET A 104 -25.43 -7.50 7.39
N ALA A 105 -26.18 -6.46 7.01
CA ALA A 105 -25.65 -5.32 6.27
C ALA A 105 -24.64 -4.51 7.11
N GLU A 106 -24.90 -4.33 8.41
CA GLU A 106 -23.95 -3.68 9.32
C GLU A 106 -22.65 -4.48 9.46
N MET A 107 -22.74 -5.82 9.55
CA MET A 107 -21.56 -6.69 9.58
C MET A 107 -20.74 -6.62 8.29
N ASP A 108 -21.40 -6.48 7.14
CA ASP A 108 -20.72 -6.31 5.84
C ASP A 108 -19.99 -4.97 5.77
N GLU A 109 -20.62 -3.87 6.21
CA GLU A 109 -19.98 -2.55 6.30
C GLU A 109 -18.73 -2.61 7.18
N ILE A 110 -18.79 -3.32 8.31
CA ILE A 110 -17.64 -3.55 9.19
C ILE A 110 -16.57 -4.35 8.45
N MET A 111 -16.89 -5.52 7.87
CA MET A 111 -15.91 -6.34 7.15
C MET A 111 -15.21 -5.56 6.04
N GLU A 112 -15.97 -4.81 5.24
CA GLU A 112 -15.42 -4.01 4.15
C GLU A 112 -14.47 -2.93 4.69
N VAL A 113 -14.86 -2.20 5.73
CA VAL A 113 -14.04 -1.12 6.30
C VAL A 113 -12.73 -1.66 6.88
N PHE A 114 -12.79 -2.74 7.67
CA PHE A 114 -11.61 -3.33 8.29
C PHE A 114 -10.69 -3.98 7.24
N GLY A 115 -11.27 -4.68 6.26
CA GLY A 115 -10.55 -5.26 5.13
C GLY A 115 -9.90 -4.19 4.25
N SER A 116 -10.60 -3.10 3.96
CA SER A 116 -10.10 -2.03 3.09
C SER A 116 -8.93 -1.25 3.69
N GLY A 117 -8.83 -1.18 5.03
CA GLY A 117 -7.76 -0.46 5.73
C GLY A 117 -6.34 -0.93 5.37
N HIS A 118 -6.11 -2.24 5.32
CA HIS A 118 -4.78 -2.79 4.99
C HIS A 118 -4.39 -2.55 3.53
N ALA A 119 -5.38 -2.64 2.63
CA ALA A 119 -5.19 -2.41 1.21
C ALA A 119 -4.77 -0.95 0.94
N HIS A 120 -5.39 0.01 1.63
CA HIS A 120 -5.04 1.42 1.53
C HIS A 120 -3.64 1.72 2.07
N LEU A 121 -3.26 1.15 3.24
CA LEU A 121 -1.89 1.27 3.77
C LEU A 121 -0.86 0.80 2.73
N ASN A 122 -1.08 -0.36 2.14
CA ASN A 122 -0.18 -0.92 1.12
C ASN A 122 -0.14 -0.07 -0.15
N LEU A 123 -1.30 0.39 -0.64
CA LEU A 123 -1.39 1.24 -1.82
C LEU A 123 -0.62 2.55 -1.64
N PHE A 124 -0.83 3.25 -0.53
CA PHE A 124 -0.11 4.50 -0.24
C PHE A 124 1.38 4.26 -0.01
N GLY A 125 1.75 3.15 0.62
CA GLY A 125 3.14 2.72 0.74
C GLY A 125 3.81 2.52 -0.63
N LEU A 126 3.15 1.81 -1.55
CA LEU A 126 3.64 1.60 -2.92
C LEU A 126 3.76 2.91 -3.71
N ILE A 127 2.77 3.81 -3.59
CA ILE A 127 2.82 5.13 -4.22
C ILE A 127 4.02 5.92 -3.68
N ALA A 128 4.24 5.93 -2.36
CA ALA A 128 5.38 6.60 -1.76
C ALA A 128 6.72 6.06 -2.28
N LEU A 129 6.86 4.72 -2.38
CA LEU A 129 8.07 4.09 -2.95
C LEU A 129 8.26 4.44 -4.43
N ALA A 130 7.18 4.46 -5.22
CA ALA A 130 7.22 4.85 -6.63
C ALA A 130 7.61 6.32 -6.81
N LEU A 131 7.16 7.21 -5.92
CA LEU A 131 7.58 8.60 -5.90
C LEU A 131 9.04 8.75 -5.47
N ALA A 132 9.49 7.97 -4.48
CA ALA A 132 10.88 7.96 -4.04
C ALA A 132 11.83 7.62 -5.22
N SER A 133 11.51 6.59 -6.01
CA SER A 133 12.34 6.20 -7.17
C SER A 133 12.40 7.28 -8.25
N ASN A 134 11.42 8.18 -8.31
CA ASN A 134 11.33 9.23 -9.33
C ASN A 134 11.69 10.62 -8.81
N VAL A 135 12.00 10.80 -7.52
CA VAL A 135 12.22 12.12 -6.90
C VAL A 135 13.30 12.96 -7.60
N HIS A 136 14.31 12.28 -8.16
CA HIS A 136 15.41 12.88 -8.92
C HIS A 136 14.99 13.46 -10.28
N LYS A 137 13.90 12.96 -10.86
CA LYS A 137 13.33 13.40 -12.15
C LYS A 137 12.24 14.47 -11.96
N ILE A 138 12.23 15.17 -10.83
CA ILE A 138 11.15 16.08 -10.46
C ILE A 138 11.72 17.45 -10.18
N ARG A 139 11.27 18.44 -10.96
CA ARG A 139 11.78 19.81 -10.89
C ARG A 139 10.94 20.66 -9.94
N LEU A 140 11.03 20.35 -8.65
CA LEU A 140 10.40 21.08 -7.55
C LEU A 140 11.45 21.65 -6.59
N LYS A 141 11.04 22.61 -5.75
CA LYS A 141 11.88 23.06 -4.63
C LYS A 141 11.87 21.99 -3.53
N ASP A 142 13.02 21.76 -2.88
CA ASP A 142 13.17 20.75 -1.82
C ASP A 142 12.09 20.86 -0.73
N LYS A 143 11.76 22.10 -0.31
CA LYS A 143 10.69 22.36 0.68
C LYS A 143 9.33 21.79 0.28
N TRP A 144 8.96 21.90 -0.99
CA TRP A 144 7.68 21.39 -1.50
C TRP A 144 7.67 19.88 -1.66
N GLN A 145 8.81 19.28 -2.04
CA GLN A 145 8.95 17.81 -2.08
C GLN A 145 8.83 17.21 -0.68
N ILE A 146 9.53 17.78 0.31
CA ILE A 146 9.49 17.32 1.69
C ILE A 146 8.07 17.46 2.26
N SER A 147 7.44 18.63 2.08
CA SER A 147 6.08 18.86 2.55
C SER A 147 5.08 17.87 1.94
N ALA A 148 5.10 17.69 0.61
CA ALA A 148 4.22 16.73 -0.06
C ALA A 148 4.51 15.28 0.35
N ALA A 149 5.78 14.91 0.62
CA ALA A 149 6.12 13.59 1.14
C ALA A 149 5.52 13.36 2.53
N ILE A 150 5.65 14.32 3.43
CA ILE A 150 5.09 14.23 4.79
C ILE A 150 3.57 14.15 4.74
N VAL A 151 2.92 15.02 3.96
CA VAL A 151 1.45 15.02 3.81
C VAL A 151 0.95 13.69 3.23
N LEU A 152 1.64 13.13 2.23
CA LEU A 152 1.31 11.82 1.67
C LEU A 152 1.40 10.71 2.72
N LEU A 153 2.47 10.68 3.52
CA LEU A 153 2.68 9.63 4.52
C LEU A 153 1.72 9.74 5.71
N VAL A 154 1.56 10.96 6.25
CA VAL A 154 0.64 11.23 7.35
C VAL A 154 -0.80 11.00 6.90
N GLY A 155 -1.17 11.48 5.72
CA GLY A 155 -2.48 11.21 5.11
C GLY A 155 -2.69 9.72 4.88
N GLY A 156 -1.70 9.02 4.33
CA GLY A 156 -1.75 7.58 4.05
C GLY A 156 -1.88 6.71 5.31
N LEU A 157 -1.43 7.20 6.47
CA LEU A 157 -1.66 6.55 7.76
C LEU A 157 -3.01 6.94 8.38
N LEU A 158 -3.36 8.23 8.32
CA LEU A 158 -4.61 8.74 8.90
C LEU A 158 -5.85 8.22 8.17
N PHE A 159 -5.79 7.98 6.86
CA PHE A 159 -6.93 7.54 6.08
C PHE A 159 -7.43 6.14 6.50
N PRO A 160 -6.58 5.10 6.62
CA PRO A 160 -6.97 3.81 7.19
C PRO A 160 -7.45 3.90 8.63
N VAL A 161 -6.86 4.78 9.45
CA VAL A 161 -7.31 5.03 10.83
C VAL A 161 -8.72 5.63 10.84
N GLY A 162 -8.98 6.62 9.99
CA GLY A 162 -10.29 7.25 9.88
C GLY A 162 -11.37 6.28 9.36
N LEU A 163 -11.02 5.35 8.46
CA LEU A 163 -11.89 4.23 8.07
C LEU A 163 -12.30 3.41 9.29
N ILE A 164 -11.34 2.93 10.09
CA ILE A 164 -11.61 2.10 11.29
C ILE A 164 -12.44 2.86 12.34
N LEU A 165 -12.25 4.18 12.46
CA LEU A 165 -13.00 5.00 13.42
C LEU A 165 -14.49 5.18 13.07
N GLN A 166 -14.89 5.01 11.80
CA GLN A 166 -16.29 5.17 11.38
C GLN A 166 -17.23 4.19 12.07
N PRO A 167 -16.97 2.86 12.03
CA PRO A 167 -17.81 1.90 12.74
C PRO A 167 -17.55 1.85 14.25
N LEU A 168 -16.32 2.14 14.73
CA LEU A 168 -15.97 1.91 16.14
C LEU A 168 -16.31 3.05 17.10
N VAL A 169 -16.21 4.30 16.65
CA VAL A 169 -16.27 5.46 17.57
C VAL A 169 -17.35 6.44 17.13
N ASN A 170 -17.22 6.99 15.94
CA ASN A 170 -18.14 8.00 15.45
C ASN A 170 -18.04 8.12 13.92
N LYS A 171 -19.15 7.81 13.24
CA LYS A 171 -19.28 7.86 11.77
C LYS A 171 -18.88 9.22 11.20
N THR A 172 -19.24 10.32 11.86
CA THR A 172 -18.92 11.68 11.41
C THR A 172 -17.43 11.98 11.55
N LEU A 173 -16.82 11.63 12.69
CA LEU A 173 -15.41 11.91 12.94
C LEU A 173 -14.50 11.11 11.99
N GLY A 174 -14.78 9.83 11.79
CA GLY A 174 -14.07 9.00 10.82
C GLY A 174 -14.22 9.52 9.38
N LYS A 175 -15.42 10.00 8.99
CA LYS A 175 -15.66 10.63 7.68
C LYS A 175 -14.82 11.90 7.48
N VAL A 176 -14.79 12.79 8.48
CA VAL A 176 -14.00 14.03 8.40
C VAL A 176 -12.51 13.73 8.26
N ILE A 177 -11.99 12.79 9.05
CA ILE A 177 -10.58 12.37 8.94
C ILE A 177 -10.28 11.85 7.54
N ASN A 178 -11.15 11.01 6.96
CA ASN A 178 -10.95 10.45 5.62
C ASN A 178 -10.99 11.51 4.52
N ILE A 179 -11.89 12.49 4.62
CA ILE A 179 -11.95 13.60 3.65
C ILE A 179 -10.67 14.42 3.70
N ILE A 180 -10.21 14.80 4.89
CA ILE A 180 -9.00 15.64 5.06
C ILE A 180 -7.75 14.88 4.59
N SER A 181 -7.57 13.65 5.06
CA SER A 181 -6.42 12.82 4.71
C SER A 181 -6.41 12.46 3.23
N GLY A 182 -7.55 12.05 2.65
CA GLY A 182 -7.68 11.75 1.23
C GLY A 182 -7.40 12.95 0.34
N THR A 183 -7.91 14.14 0.70
CA THR A 183 -7.60 15.38 -0.02
C THR A 183 -6.11 15.72 0.06
N GLY A 184 -5.48 15.53 1.23
CA GLY A 184 -4.04 15.73 1.41
C GLY A 184 -3.18 14.80 0.55
N ILE A 185 -3.56 13.52 0.47
CA ILE A 185 -2.91 12.53 -0.40
C ILE A 185 -3.01 12.98 -1.87
N MET A 186 -4.21 13.35 -2.33
CA MET A 186 -4.43 13.80 -3.71
C MET A 186 -3.63 15.05 -4.04
N ALA A 187 -3.62 16.04 -3.14
CA ALA A 187 -2.82 17.25 -3.30
C ALA A 187 -1.31 16.93 -3.39
N SER A 188 -0.83 15.99 -2.57
CA SER A 188 0.58 15.57 -2.57
C SER A 188 0.98 14.92 -3.89
N ILE A 189 0.15 14.00 -4.40
CA ILE A 189 0.37 13.35 -5.70
C ILE A 189 0.34 14.39 -6.83
N ALA A 190 -0.62 15.31 -6.80
CA ALA A 190 -0.73 16.39 -7.80
C ALA A 190 0.51 17.28 -7.82
N ILE A 191 1.07 17.64 -6.66
CA ILE A 191 2.33 18.40 -6.57
C ILE A 191 3.45 17.62 -7.26
N TYR A 192 3.62 16.33 -6.95
CA TYR A 192 4.68 15.51 -7.56
C TYR A 192 4.50 15.36 -9.08
N LEU A 193 3.28 15.12 -9.54
CA LEU A 193 2.95 15.06 -10.97
C LEU A 193 3.28 16.37 -11.68
N TRP A 194 2.89 17.50 -11.10
CA TRP A 194 3.22 18.82 -11.63
C TRP A 194 4.74 19.03 -11.75
N GLY A 195 5.49 18.60 -10.73
CA GLY A 195 6.95 18.64 -10.75
C GLY A 195 7.59 17.78 -11.84
N ALA A 196 7.00 16.60 -12.12
CA ALA A 196 7.43 15.70 -13.18
C ALA A 196 7.11 16.27 -14.58
N VAL A 197 5.92 16.84 -14.77
CA VAL A 197 5.54 17.52 -16.03
C VAL A 197 6.49 18.69 -16.32
N LYS A 198 6.77 19.51 -15.30
CA LYS A 198 7.70 20.64 -15.41
C LYS A 198 9.12 20.18 -15.77
N TYR A 199 9.56 19.04 -15.25
CA TYR A 199 10.83 18.42 -15.63
C TYR A 199 10.83 18.00 -17.11
N SER A 200 9.81 17.27 -17.57
CA SER A 200 9.67 16.83 -18.97
C SER A 200 9.65 17.98 -19.98
N LEU A 201 8.92 19.06 -19.67
CA LEU A 201 8.85 20.23 -20.54
C LEU A 201 10.19 20.97 -20.64
N TRP A 202 10.95 21.01 -19.55
CA TRP A 202 12.29 21.61 -19.56
C TRP A 202 13.29 20.78 -20.36
N GLU A 203 13.26 19.45 -20.18
CA GLU A 203 14.14 18.54 -20.90
C GLU A 203 13.91 18.63 -22.41
N ARG A 204 12.65 18.69 -22.87
CA ARG A 204 12.33 18.94 -24.29
C ARG A 204 12.92 20.24 -24.83
N LYS A 205 12.82 21.36 -24.09
CA LYS A 205 13.41 22.65 -24.52
C LYS A 205 14.93 22.60 -24.69
N LYS A 206 15.62 21.66 -24.05
CA LYS A 206 17.09 21.53 -24.14
C LYS A 206 17.54 20.81 -25.43
N TYR A 207 16.71 19.94 -25.99
CA TYR A 207 17.04 19.18 -27.20
C TYR A 207 16.65 19.87 -28.52
N PHE A 208 15.77 20.88 -28.46
CA PHE A 208 15.32 21.67 -29.62
C PHE A 208 16.01 23.05 -29.72
N LYS A 209 17.17 23.22 -29.07
CA LYS A 209 18.07 24.37 -29.22
C LYS A 209 19.39 23.89 -29.80
#